data_AF-E3NQU1-F1
#
_entry.id   AF-E3NQU1-F1
#
_cell.length_a   1.000
_cell.length_b   1.000
_cell.length_c   1.000
_cell.angle_alpha   90.00
_cell.angle_beta   90.00
_cell.angle_gamma   90.00
#
_symmetry.space_group_name_H-M   'P 1'
#
loop_
_entity.id
_entity.type
_entity.pdbx_description
1 polymer ?
#
loop_
_entity_poly.entity_id
_entity_poly.type
_entity_poly.pdbx_seq_one_letter_code
_entity_poly.pdbx_strand_id
1 'polypeptide(L)'
;MDKLFSGDKGGGEFKLCATVGNVVAPNSAYHIIPLGMFTDDEKVEAIKEYLADIIEQLNNLTELKLNIGGVISSYPVDQYLGGDLKYQYQMIGHKGAAAKKSCMHCFSDGRVKIGSYERGRCLKARTEADYLLDSANEKNSNSVIPGSAFVFNNVRLANVVPPSLHILMGVAHRYGFKFLLDLAMDIDNKSNTKIDKSKKKAMRNAKGDMNVKEKEYNGLKQHLDSFEVVLQVMSRFKTSTIIPAQSHTSPCSAEWCLFRDNEMKKAGVFKSTPLRCATCSEVSHAVCSGLWSEDDWELLSQVEPDMDCLRCCGRKGAMIEEDARKVEREMREKLEELKRELEVAQENYRMLMTAVNGEGEKREELEKAWGDCGADMSAWQQNFTGNHTMKLLQEEAVNHYTSVFPPTDEILHVKAFLICLGKIAKLCLPRSMTDEEIDEMDALLDVMLHHLKQFQSQENMTPKLHLLLEHVLPFMRRHKTWAKTSEQGLEALHAIVNRLLNKYRCTRNKEEQMSQVFCSLLHLGYINSNF
;
A
#
# COMPACT_ATOMS: atom_id res chain seq x y z
N MET A 1 22.57 -25.66 -26.30
CA MET A 1 21.60 -24.71 -26.88
C MET A 1 20.73 -24.23 -25.75
N ASP A 2 20.76 -22.93 -25.49
CA ASP A 2 20.16 -22.37 -24.29
C ASP A 2 18.69 -22.11 -24.54
N LYS A 3 17.82 -22.82 -23.80
CA LYS A 3 16.38 -22.63 -23.82
C LYS A 3 15.92 -22.06 -22.49
N LEU A 4 15.28 -20.91 -22.54
CA LEU A 4 14.61 -20.29 -21.40
C LEU A 4 13.14 -20.65 -21.42
N PHE A 5 12.61 -21.13 -20.29
CA PHE A 5 11.17 -21.20 -20.04
C PHE A 5 10.77 -20.05 -19.16
N SER A 6 9.82 -19.26 -19.60
CA SER A 6 9.35 -18.09 -18.88
C SER A 6 7.83 -18.09 -18.82
N GLY A 7 7.31 -17.72 -17.66
CA GLY A 7 5.89 -17.59 -17.41
C GLY A 7 5.58 -16.23 -16.82
N ASP A 8 4.43 -15.67 -17.21
CA ASP A 8 3.92 -14.44 -16.61
C ASP A 8 2.39 -14.32 -16.74
N LYS A 9 1.78 -13.72 -15.71
CA LYS A 9 0.36 -13.35 -15.68
C LYS A 9 0.15 -11.85 -15.96
N GLY A 10 0.63 -11.36 -17.10
CA GLY A 10 0.33 -9.99 -17.53
C GLY A 10 -1.10 -9.87 -18.04
N GLY A 11 -2.02 -9.40 -17.20
CA GLY A 11 -3.43 -9.18 -17.54
C GLY A 11 -4.39 -10.21 -16.92
N GLY A 12 -5.38 -10.67 -17.69
CA GLY A 12 -6.37 -11.66 -17.26
C GLY A 12 -5.92 -13.11 -17.48
N GLU A 13 -4.76 -13.30 -18.10
CA GLU A 13 -4.32 -14.59 -18.62
C GLU A 13 -2.83 -14.85 -18.34
N PHE A 14 -2.52 -16.09 -18.02
CA PHE A 14 -1.16 -16.61 -17.87
C PHE A 14 -0.64 -17.11 -19.22
N LYS A 15 0.67 -16.96 -19.46
CA LYS A 15 1.36 -17.51 -20.64
C LYS A 15 2.61 -18.23 -20.21
N LEU A 16 2.79 -19.46 -20.68
CA LEU A 16 4.06 -20.17 -20.65
C LEU A 16 4.71 -20.06 -22.03
N CYS A 17 5.96 -19.64 -22.08
CA CYS A 17 6.70 -19.47 -23.32
C CYS A 17 8.10 -20.09 -23.25
N ALA A 18 8.64 -20.44 -24.42
CA ALA A 18 10.05 -20.76 -24.60
C ALA A 18 10.76 -19.71 -25.44
N THR A 19 12.00 -19.40 -25.06
CA THR A 19 12.90 -18.51 -25.81
C THR A 19 14.20 -19.23 -26.08
N VAL A 20 14.72 -19.08 -27.30
CA VAL A 20 16.06 -19.55 -27.67
C VAL A 20 17.06 -18.42 -27.46
N GLY A 21 18.03 -18.61 -26.58
CA GLY A 21 19.01 -17.57 -26.26
C GLY A 21 20.06 -17.34 -27.34
N ASN A 22 20.37 -18.36 -28.15
CA ASN A 22 21.43 -18.32 -29.16
C ASN A 22 20.92 -17.81 -30.52
N VAL A 23 20.22 -16.68 -30.51
CA VAL A 23 19.78 -15.95 -31.71
C VAL A 23 20.18 -14.47 -31.61
N VAL A 24 20.09 -13.74 -32.71
CA VAL A 24 20.51 -12.31 -32.78
C VAL A 24 19.66 -11.40 -31.88
N ALA A 25 18.37 -11.69 -31.75
CA ALA A 25 17.43 -10.87 -30.98
C ALA A 25 16.58 -11.74 -30.03
N PRO A 26 17.17 -12.28 -28.95
CA PRO A 26 16.51 -13.29 -28.11
C PRO A 26 15.31 -12.75 -27.33
N ASN A 27 15.28 -11.45 -26.98
CA ASN A 27 14.14 -10.83 -26.31
C ASN A 27 13.09 -10.25 -27.29
N SER A 28 13.17 -10.59 -28.58
CA SER A 28 12.14 -10.20 -29.54
C SER A 28 10.88 -11.04 -29.32
N ALA A 29 9.70 -10.41 -29.26
CA ALA A 29 8.44 -11.15 -29.19
C ALA A 29 8.22 -12.10 -30.37
N TYR A 30 8.91 -11.89 -31.50
CA TYR A 30 8.87 -12.76 -32.68
C TYR A 30 9.81 -13.98 -32.59
N HIS A 31 10.64 -14.09 -31.54
CA HIS A 31 11.48 -15.25 -31.26
C HIS A 31 11.04 -16.02 -30.01
N ILE A 32 9.87 -15.66 -29.47
CA ILE A 32 9.25 -16.31 -28.33
C ILE A 32 8.22 -17.29 -28.86
N ILE A 33 8.30 -18.53 -28.37
CA ILE A 33 7.41 -19.61 -28.75
C ILE A 33 6.37 -19.74 -27.63
N PRO A 34 5.10 -19.41 -27.86
CA PRO A 34 4.04 -19.65 -26.88
C PRO A 34 3.82 -21.17 -26.77
N LEU A 35 3.87 -21.69 -25.54
CA LEU A 35 3.70 -23.11 -25.25
C LEU A 35 2.31 -23.42 -24.67
N GLY A 36 1.74 -22.47 -23.94
CA GLY A 36 0.40 -22.61 -23.38
C GLY A 36 -0.11 -21.32 -22.76
N MET A 37 -1.43 -21.16 -22.73
CA MET A 37 -2.10 -20.00 -22.16
C MET A 37 -3.42 -20.40 -21.50
N PHE A 38 -3.74 -19.78 -20.35
CA PHE A 38 -5.01 -19.99 -19.64
C PHE A 38 -5.40 -18.76 -18.80
N THR A 39 -6.65 -18.67 -18.33
CA THR A 39 -7.22 -17.47 -17.67
C THR A 39 -7.35 -17.57 -16.14
N ASP A 40 -6.63 -18.50 -15.53
CA ASP A 40 -6.65 -18.77 -14.09
C ASP A 40 -5.43 -18.13 -13.40
N ASP A 41 -5.26 -18.38 -12.11
CA ASP A 41 -4.09 -17.95 -11.33
C ASP A 41 -2.80 -18.66 -11.76
N GLU A 42 -1.67 -17.94 -11.66
CA GLU A 42 -0.31 -18.45 -11.91
C GLU A 42 0.22 -19.38 -10.79
N LYS A 43 -0.67 -20.13 -10.14
CA LYS A 43 -0.33 -21.09 -9.10
C LYS A 43 0.21 -22.37 -9.72
N VAL A 44 1.11 -23.05 -9.00
CA VAL A 44 1.71 -24.29 -9.48
C VAL A 44 0.67 -25.37 -9.76
N GLU A 45 -0.42 -25.41 -8.99
CA GLU A 45 -1.53 -26.35 -9.18
C GLU A 45 -2.21 -26.15 -10.53
N ALA A 46 -2.58 -24.90 -10.86
CA ALA A 46 -3.21 -24.55 -12.14
C ALA A 46 -2.28 -24.80 -13.33
N ILE A 47 -0.99 -24.47 -13.18
CA ILE A 47 0.02 -24.73 -14.23
C ILE A 47 0.16 -26.24 -14.48
N LYS A 48 0.20 -27.06 -13.42
CA LYS A 48 0.26 -28.52 -13.55
C LYS A 48 -1.04 -29.12 -14.08
N GLU A 49 -2.19 -28.54 -13.74
CA GLU A 49 -3.48 -28.99 -14.25
C GLU A 49 -3.63 -28.74 -15.75
N TYR A 50 -3.37 -27.50 -16.19
CA TYR A 50 -3.63 -27.11 -17.58
C TYR A 50 -2.48 -27.39 -18.54
N LEU A 51 -1.23 -27.52 -18.05
CA LEU A 51 -0.03 -27.66 -18.90
C LEU A 51 0.81 -28.91 -18.57
N ALA A 52 0.26 -29.92 -17.88
CA ALA A 52 0.95 -31.17 -17.52
C ALA A 52 1.75 -31.78 -18.69
N ASP A 53 1.07 -32.03 -19.81
CA ASP A 53 1.68 -32.69 -20.99
C ASP A 53 2.83 -31.87 -21.56
N ILE A 54 2.68 -30.54 -21.60
CA ILE A 54 3.73 -29.64 -22.07
C ILE A 54 4.92 -29.66 -21.11
N ILE A 55 4.67 -29.61 -19.81
CA ILE A 55 5.73 -29.68 -18.79
C ILE A 55 6.50 -31.01 -18.89
N GLU A 56 5.80 -32.12 -19.09
CA GLU A 56 6.42 -33.43 -19.30
C GLU A 56 7.31 -33.44 -20.55
N GLN A 57 6.81 -32.91 -21.68
CA GLN A 57 7.61 -32.77 -22.91
C GLN A 57 8.87 -31.93 -22.70
N LEU A 58 8.76 -30.81 -21.96
CA LEU A 58 9.90 -29.96 -21.63
C LEU A 58 10.91 -30.66 -20.71
N ASN A 59 10.43 -31.43 -19.73
CA ASN A 59 11.27 -32.22 -18.84
C ASN A 59 11.99 -33.37 -19.57
N ASN A 60 11.41 -33.88 -20.65
CA ASN A 60 12.04 -34.89 -21.50
C ASN A 60 12.99 -34.30 -22.57
N LEU A 61 13.00 -32.97 -22.75
CA LEU A 61 13.82 -32.28 -23.73
C LEU A 61 15.25 -32.02 -23.22
N THR A 62 16.14 -32.98 -23.46
CA THR A 62 17.57 -32.91 -23.06
C THR A 62 18.51 -32.63 -24.25
N GLU A 63 18.10 -32.98 -25.46
CA GLU A 63 18.86 -32.77 -26.69
C GLU A 63 17.94 -32.43 -27.88
N LEU A 64 18.48 -31.73 -28.87
CA LEU A 64 17.83 -31.47 -30.16
C LEU A 64 18.60 -32.19 -31.26
N LYS A 65 17.90 -33.06 -31.99
CA LYS A 65 18.42 -33.73 -33.19
C LYS A 65 17.94 -32.99 -34.42
N LEU A 66 18.87 -32.40 -35.16
CA LEU A 66 18.60 -31.66 -36.38
C LEU A 66 19.18 -32.42 -37.57
N ASN A 67 18.39 -32.58 -38.64
CA ASN A 67 18.87 -33.06 -39.92
C ASN A 67 19.30 -31.85 -40.76
N ILE A 68 20.61 -31.65 -40.90
CA ILE A 68 21.18 -30.55 -41.68
C ILE A 68 21.90 -31.18 -42.87
N GLY A 69 21.29 -31.09 -44.06
CA GLY A 69 21.87 -31.62 -45.30
C GLY A 69 22.07 -33.15 -45.32
N GLY A 70 21.19 -33.91 -44.65
CA GLY A 70 21.28 -35.38 -44.56
C GLY A 70 22.12 -35.89 -43.40
N VAL A 71 22.79 -35.00 -42.65
CA VAL A 71 23.55 -35.34 -41.45
C VAL A 71 22.70 -35.05 -40.22
N ILE A 72 22.52 -36.06 -39.37
CA ILE A 72 21.87 -35.91 -38.07
C ILE A 72 22.90 -35.42 -37.06
N SER A 73 22.75 -34.18 -36.61
CA SER A 73 23.57 -33.58 -35.55
C SER A 73 22.73 -33.49 -34.27
N SER A 74 23.32 -33.88 -33.13
CA SER A 74 22.68 -33.72 -31.82
C SER A 74 23.29 -32.55 -31.06
N TYR A 75 22.44 -31.73 -30.46
CA TYR A 75 22.82 -30.56 -29.68
C TYR A 75 22.21 -30.65 -28.28
N PRO A 76 23.01 -30.60 -27.20
CA PRO A 76 22.46 -30.60 -25.85
C PRO A 76 21.61 -29.35 -25.59
N VAL A 77 20.58 -29.49 -24.77
CA VAL A 77 19.69 -28.40 -24.35
C VAL A 77 19.98 -28.05 -22.89
N ASP A 78 20.37 -26.80 -22.67
CA ASP A 78 20.49 -26.24 -21.32
C ASP A 78 19.24 -25.45 -21.00
N GLN A 79 18.58 -25.79 -19.90
CA GLN A 79 17.30 -25.21 -19.50
C GLN A 79 17.50 -24.10 -18.46
N TYR A 80 16.85 -22.98 -18.70
CA TYR A 80 16.82 -21.80 -17.82
C TYR A 80 15.39 -21.49 -17.42
N LEU A 81 15.22 -20.91 -16.24
CA LEU A 81 13.93 -20.44 -15.75
C LEU A 81 13.93 -18.90 -15.66
N GLY A 82 13.05 -18.28 -16.43
CA GLY A 82 12.81 -16.83 -16.45
C GLY A 82 11.38 -16.50 -16.01
N GLY A 83 11.03 -15.21 -16.06
CA GLY A 83 9.76 -14.68 -15.56
C GLY A 83 9.96 -13.85 -14.29
N ASP A 84 8.89 -13.26 -13.78
CA ASP A 84 8.96 -12.45 -12.58
C ASP A 84 9.32 -13.30 -11.34
N LEU A 85 9.64 -12.65 -10.21
CA LEU A 85 10.01 -13.39 -9.00
C LEU A 85 8.88 -14.28 -8.49
N LYS A 86 7.62 -13.86 -8.63
CA LYS A 86 6.48 -14.61 -8.10
C LYS A 86 6.34 -15.94 -8.84
N TYR A 87 6.40 -15.92 -10.15
CA TYR A 87 6.42 -17.10 -11.00
C TYR A 87 7.61 -18.00 -10.66
N GLN A 88 8.82 -17.43 -10.58
CA GLN A 88 10.02 -18.20 -10.26
C GLN A 88 9.91 -18.92 -8.91
N TYR A 89 9.39 -18.25 -7.88
CA TYR A 89 9.12 -18.87 -6.57
C TYR A 89 8.18 -20.07 -6.68
N GLN A 90 7.09 -19.97 -7.46
CA GLN A 90 6.16 -21.07 -7.65
C GLN A 90 6.83 -22.26 -8.34
N MET A 91 7.61 -22.00 -9.40
CA MET A 91 8.22 -23.05 -10.22
C MET A 91 9.30 -23.85 -9.50
N ILE A 92 9.94 -23.28 -8.48
CA ILE A 92 10.95 -23.96 -7.66
C ILE A 92 10.43 -24.46 -6.30
N GLY A 93 9.15 -24.23 -5.98
CA GLY A 93 8.55 -24.65 -4.71
C GLY A 93 8.90 -23.78 -3.50
N HIS A 94 9.12 -22.48 -3.68
CA HIS A 94 9.47 -21.55 -2.60
C HIS A 94 8.26 -20.73 -2.11
N LYS A 95 8.20 -20.40 -0.81
CA LYS A 95 7.10 -19.66 -0.16
C LYS A 95 7.03 -18.16 -0.53
N GLY A 96 7.91 -17.69 -1.42
CA GLY A 96 7.88 -16.33 -1.95
C GLY A 96 8.54 -15.23 -1.11
N ALA A 97 8.33 -13.99 -1.56
CA ALA A 97 8.99 -12.78 -1.05
C ALA A 97 8.66 -12.43 0.41
N ALA A 98 7.49 -12.83 0.90
CA ALA A 98 7.05 -12.55 2.27
C ALA A 98 7.62 -13.54 3.31
N ALA A 99 8.27 -14.61 2.85
CA ALA A 99 8.79 -15.67 3.70
C ALA A 99 10.00 -15.20 4.53
N LYS A 100 10.30 -15.92 5.62
CA LYS A 100 11.40 -15.58 6.52
C LYS A 100 12.76 -15.57 5.80
N LYS A 101 12.99 -16.57 4.93
CA LYS A 101 14.18 -16.65 4.09
C LYS A 101 13.76 -16.49 2.64
N SER A 102 13.57 -15.25 2.20
CA SER A 102 12.96 -14.93 0.91
C SER A 102 13.87 -15.17 -0.30
N CYS A 103 15.18 -15.33 -0.12
CA CYS A 103 16.08 -15.54 -1.25
C CYS A 103 16.03 -16.98 -1.79
N MET A 104 15.90 -17.11 -3.11
CA MET A 104 15.89 -18.41 -3.79
C MET A 104 17.27 -19.08 -3.84
N HIS A 105 18.34 -18.29 -3.80
CA HIS A 105 19.71 -18.75 -4.03
C HIS A 105 20.55 -18.89 -2.76
N CYS A 106 20.11 -18.34 -1.63
CA CYS A 106 20.85 -18.43 -0.37
C CYS A 106 19.92 -18.44 0.85
N PHE A 107 20.49 -18.69 2.03
CA PHE A 107 19.77 -18.73 3.29
C PHE A 107 19.71 -17.37 4.02
N SER A 108 19.71 -16.25 3.29
CA SER A 108 19.59 -14.93 3.91
C SER A 108 18.26 -14.75 4.64
N ASP A 109 18.32 -14.15 5.82
CA ASP A 109 17.13 -13.73 6.53
C ASP A 109 16.51 -12.50 5.84
N GLY A 110 15.19 -12.49 5.77
CA GLY A 110 14.44 -11.34 5.28
C GLY A 110 14.47 -10.17 6.26
N ARG A 111 14.12 -8.97 5.76
CA ARG A 111 13.94 -7.74 6.56
C ARG A 111 15.19 -7.21 7.25
N VAL A 112 16.38 -7.50 6.71
CA VAL A 112 17.64 -6.85 7.14
C VAL A 112 17.59 -5.35 6.83
N LYS A 113 18.10 -4.52 7.74
CA LYS A 113 18.18 -3.06 7.53
C LYS A 113 19.29 -2.71 6.55
N ILE A 114 19.01 -1.78 5.65
CA ILE A 114 19.97 -1.33 4.62
C ILE A 114 21.22 -0.73 5.26
N GLY A 115 21.07 0.08 6.32
CA GLY A 115 22.20 0.74 6.97
C GLY A 115 23.25 -0.25 7.50
N SER A 116 22.80 -1.39 8.01
CA SER A 116 23.67 -2.47 8.52
C SER A 116 24.10 -3.49 7.47
N TYR A 117 23.65 -3.35 6.23
CA TYR A 117 23.90 -4.34 5.19
C TYR A 117 25.32 -4.21 4.64
N GLU A 118 26.03 -5.32 4.50
CA GLU A 118 27.33 -5.36 3.83
C GLU A 118 27.27 -6.35 2.68
N ARG A 119 27.64 -5.88 1.50
CA ARG A 119 27.68 -6.68 0.28
C ARG A 119 28.84 -7.67 0.32
N GLY A 120 28.65 -8.86 -0.25
CA GLY A 120 29.72 -9.84 -0.37
C GLY A 120 30.05 -10.59 0.92
N ARG A 121 29.22 -10.47 1.97
CA ARG A 121 29.29 -11.42 3.10
C ARG A 121 29.06 -12.83 2.58
N CYS A 122 29.87 -13.79 3.03
CA CYS A 122 29.77 -15.18 2.58
C CYS A 122 28.42 -15.78 3.04
N LEU A 123 27.42 -15.71 2.15
CA LEU A 123 26.11 -16.30 2.38
C LEU A 123 26.14 -17.75 1.94
N LYS A 124 25.61 -18.65 2.79
CA LYS A 124 25.42 -20.05 2.41
C LYS A 124 24.46 -20.11 1.22
N ALA A 125 24.98 -20.53 0.07
CA ALA A 125 24.18 -20.79 -1.11
C ALA A 125 23.24 -21.98 -0.89
N ARG A 126 22.09 -21.96 -1.54
CA ARG A 126 21.17 -23.08 -1.65
C ARG A 126 21.59 -23.95 -2.83
N THR A 127 21.26 -25.23 -2.73
CA THR A 127 21.34 -26.21 -3.80
C THR A 127 19.98 -26.86 -4.03
N GLU A 128 19.83 -27.57 -5.14
CA GLU A 128 18.64 -28.37 -5.43
C GLU A 128 18.42 -29.45 -4.35
N ALA A 129 19.51 -30.00 -3.80
CA ALA A 129 19.46 -30.94 -2.67
C ALA A 129 18.92 -30.27 -1.40
N ASP A 130 19.30 -29.02 -1.12
CA ASP A 130 18.73 -28.27 0.02
C ASP A 130 17.22 -28.07 -0.16
N TYR A 131 16.74 -27.76 -1.37
CA TYR A 131 15.30 -27.64 -1.67
C TYR A 131 14.56 -28.96 -1.44
N LEU A 132 15.12 -30.08 -1.93
CA LEU A 132 14.52 -31.40 -1.74
C LEU A 132 14.41 -31.74 -0.25
N LEU A 133 15.49 -31.55 0.52
CA LEU A 133 15.53 -31.78 1.96
C LEU A 133 14.54 -30.89 2.72
N ASP A 134 14.48 -29.59 2.39
CA ASP A 134 13.56 -28.65 3.03
C ASP A 134 12.10 -28.97 2.68
N SER A 135 11.80 -29.41 1.44
CA SER A 135 10.45 -29.80 1.01
C SER A 135 9.92 -31.02 1.77
N ALA A 136 10.79 -31.96 2.14
CA ALA A 136 10.41 -33.16 2.88
C ALA A 136 10.09 -32.87 4.36
N ASN A 137 10.39 -31.68 4.85
CA ASN A 137 10.18 -31.29 6.24
C ASN A 137 8.96 -30.34 6.36
N GLU A 138 7.85 -30.84 6.90
CA GLU A 138 6.62 -30.06 7.11
C GLU A 138 6.82 -28.85 8.05
N LYS A 139 7.80 -28.92 8.96
CA LYS A 139 8.14 -27.84 9.90
C LYS A 139 9.28 -26.96 9.40
N ASN A 140 9.66 -27.03 8.11
CA ASN A 140 10.81 -26.28 7.61
C ASN A 140 10.64 -24.77 7.84
N SER A 141 11.70 -24.15 8.38
CA SER A 141 11.79 -22.70 8.55
C SER A 141 12.54 -22.03 7.40
N ASN A 142 13.03 -22.82 6.44
CA ASN A 142 13.81 -22.37 5.29
C ASN A 142 12.95 -21.94 4.11
N SER A 143 11.65 -21.75 4.32
CA SER A 143 10.75 -21.08 3.36
C SER A 143 10.50 -21.87 2.06
N VAL A 144 10.60 -23.19 2.11
CA VAL A 144 10.24 -24.11 1.00
C VAL A 144 8.87 -24.71 1.27
N ILE A 145 8.05 -24.88 0.23
CA ILE A 145 6.70 -25.44 0.35
C ILE A 145 6.82 -26.95 0.63
N PRO A 146 6.17 -27.49 1.69
CA PRO A 146 6.22 -28.93 1.98
C PRO A 146 5.70 -29.76 0.80
N GLY A 147 6.38 -30.87 0.48
CA GLY A 147 6.04 -31.76 -0.63
C GLY A 147 6.23 -31.16 -2.03
N SER A 148 6.80 -29.95 -2.13
CA SER A 148 7.05 -29.33 -3.42
C SER A 148 8.33 -29.86 -4.09
N ALA A 149 8.38 -29.72 -5.41
CA ALA A 149 9.54 -29.99 -6.23
C ALA A 149 9.58 -28.97 -7.37
N PHE A 150 10.72 -28.88 -8.05
CA PHE A 150 10.83 -28.05 -9.24
C PHE A 150 9.84 -28.55 -10.29
N VAL A 151 9.14 -27.62 -10.94
CA VAL A 151 8.21 -27.96 -12.03
C VAL A 151 8.98 -28.42 -13.26
N PHE A 152 10.11 -27.77 -13.54
CA PHE A 152 11.02 -28.10 -14.62
C PHE A 152 12.25 -28.82 -14.05
N ASN A 153 12.30 -30.15 -14.18
CA ASN A 153 13.27 -31.02 -13.51
C ASN A 153 14.72 -30.82 -14.00
N ASN A 154 14.90 -30.33 -15.22
CA ASN A 154 16.22 -30.08 -15.80
C ASN A 154 16.73 -28.66 -15.54
N VAL A 155 15.90 -27.77 -14.97
CA VAL A 155 16.35 -26.44 -14.56
C VAL A 155 17.16 -26.56 -13.28
N ARG A 156 18.41 -26.12 -13.35
CA ARG A 156 19.28 -25.96 -12.18
C ARG A 156 18.99 -24.63 -11.50
N LEU A 157 19.17 -24.55 -10.18
CA LEU A 157 19.05 -23.31 -9.42
C LEU A 157 20.03 -22.23 -9.92
N ALA A 158 21.20 -22.67 -10.40
CA ALA A 158 22.19 -21.82 -11.06
C ALA A 158 21.70 -21.19 -12.39
N ASN A 159 20.64 -21.73 -12.99
CA ASN A 159 20.06 -21.32 -14.27
C ASN A 159 18.71 -20.59 -14.08
N VAL A 160 18.31 -20.30 -12.85
CA VAL A 160 17.20 -19.37 -12.58
C VAL A 160 17.71 -17.96 -12.82
N VAL A 161 17.14 -17.27 -13.81
CA VAL A 161 17.62 -15.98 -14.30
C VAL A 161 17.10 -14.86 -13.39
N PRO A 162 17.96 -14.05 -12.72
CA PRO A 162 17.49 -12.92 -11.95
C PRO A 162 16.71 -11.93 -12.84
N PRO A 163 15.43 -11.63 -12.55
CA PRO A 163 14.57 -10.89 -13.48
C PRO A 163 14.98 -9.43 -13.54
N SER A 164 15.72 -9.07 -14.59
CA SER A 164 16.47 -7.81 -14.66
C SER A 164 15.55 -6.59 -14.65
N LEU A 165 14.50 -6.60 -15.46
CA LEU A 165 13.53 -5.52 -15.55
C LEU A 165 12.79 -5.36 -14.22
N HIS A 166 12.30 -6.45 -13.65
CA HIS A 166 11.53 -6.40 -12.42
C HIS A 166 12.36 -6.02 -11.19
N ILE A 167 13.64 -6.41 -11.16
CA ILE A 167 14.60 -5.98 -10.14
C ILE A 167 14.77 -4.47 -10.22
N LEU A 168 15.15 -3.94 -11.39
CA LEU A 168 15.39 -2.51 -11.59
C LEU A 168 14.15 -1.68 -11.25
N MET A 169 12.98 -2.06 -11.77
CA MET A 169 11.71 -1.40 -11.47
C MET A 169 11.40 -1.42 -9.97
N GLY A 170 11.52 -2.58 -9.34
CA GLY A 170 11.21 -2.72 -7.92
C GLY A 170 12.14 -1.90 -7.01
N VAL A 171 13.43 -1.85 -7.36
CA VAL A 171 14.44 -1.07 -6.61
C VAL A 171 14.22 0.43 -6.81
N ALA A 172 14.04 0.89 -8.06
CA ALA A 172 13.78 2.29 -8.37
C ALA A 172 12.50 2.79 -7.68
N HIS A 173 11.41 2.03 -7.76
CA HIS A 173 10.14 2.40 -7.15
C HIS A 173 10.21 2.41 -5.64
N ARG A 174 10.70 1.33 -5.02
CA ARG A 174 10.66 1.17 -3.57
C ARG A 174 11.51 2.21 -2.86
N TYR A 175 12.70 2.48 -3.38
CA TYR A 175 13.70 3.28 -2.67
C TYR A 175 13.91 4.67 -3.26
N GLY A 176 13.64 4.88 -4.55
CA GLY A 176 13.77 6.18 -5.20
C GLY A 176 12.43 6.90 -5.31
N PHE A 177 11.56 6.45 -6.22
CA PHE A 177 10.33 7.18 -6.52
C PHE A 177 9.40 7.29 -5.32
N LYS A 178 9.19 6.20 -4.57
CA LYS A 178 8.39 6.23 -3.35
C LYS A 178 8.94 7.21 -2.31
N PHE A 179 10.26 7.31 -2.18
CA PHE A 179 10.87 8.28 -1.27
C PHE A 179 10.53 9.71 -1.68
N LEU A 180 10.64 10.04 -2.97
CA LEU A 180 10.27 11.36 -3.48
C LEU A 180 8.78 11.66 -3.28
N LEU A 181 7.91 10.65 -3.44
CA LEU A 181 6.48 10.80 -3.17
C LEU A 181 6.19 11.04 -1.68
N ASP A 182 6.87 10.33 -0.80
CA ASP A 182 6.70 10.51 0.64
C ASP A 182 7.28 11.87 1.09
N LEU A 183 8.39 12.33 0.49
CA LEU A 183 8.95 13.67 0.72
C LEU A 183 8.03 14.80 0.22
N ALA A 184 7.42 14.64 -0.97
CA ALA A 184 6.44 15.60 -1.47
C ALA A 184 5.23 15.71 -0.53
N MET A 185 4.71 14.56 -0.07
CA MET A 185 3.64 14.52 0.92
C MET A 185 4.02 15.20 2.24
N ASP A 186 5.25 15.01 2.72
CA ASP A 186 5.71 15.64 3.95
C ASP A 186 5.83 17.17 3.80
N ILE A 187 6.26 17.66 2.64
CA ILE A 187 6.30 19.11 2.31
C ILE A 187 4.88 19.69 2.20
N ASP A 188 3.96 18.95 1.57
CA ASP A 188 2.56 19.38 1.39
C ASP A 188 1.75 19.31 2.69
N ASN A 189 2.22 18.57 3.70
CA ASN A 189 1.54 18.42 4.97
C ASN A 189 1.64 19.69 5.84
N LYS A 190 0.70 20.62 5.62
CA LYS A 190 0.53 21.85 6.40
C LYS A 190 -0.24 21.64 7.71
N SER A 191 -0.60 20.39 8.03
CA SER A 191 -1.28 20.06 9.29
C SER A 191 -0.31 19.99 10.47
N ASN A 192 -0.84 20.09 11.68
CA ASN A 192 -0.07 19.85 12.91
C ASN A 192 0.15 18.34 13.17
N THR A 193 -0.38 17.47 12.32
CA THR A 193 -0.28 16.02 12.46
C THR A 193 0.92 15.50 11.69
N LYS A 194 1.93 14.99 12.40
CA LYS A 194 3.06 14.33 11.75
C LYS A 194 2.63 13.02 11.11
N ILE A 195 3.00 12.83 9.85
CA ILE A 195 2.82 11.57 9.13
C ILE A 195 4.03 10.69 9.44
N ASP A 196 4.02 10.04 10.60
CA ASP A 196 5.03 9.02 10.90
C ASP A 196 4.87 7.80 9.97
N LYS A 197 5.62 6.72 10.25
CA LYS A 197 5.69 5.41 9.55
C LYS A 197 4.35 4.80 9.04
N SER A 198 3.18 5.29 9.45
CA SER A 198 1.87 4.84 8.98
C SER A 198 0.88 5.99 8.74
N LYS A 199 0.63 6.31 7.45
CA LYS A 199 -0.41 7.25 6.98
C LYS A 199 -1.78 6.96 7.61
N LYS A 200 -2.18 5.68 7.66
CA LYS A 200 -3.45 5.23 8.27
C LYS A 200 -3.59 5.61 9.75
N LYS A 201 -2.47 5.67 10.48
CA LYS A 201 -2.48 6.01 11.91
C LYS A 201 -2.67 7.51 12.09
N ALA A 202 -1.93 8.32 11.33
CA ALA A 202 -2.08 9.78 11.32
C ALA A 202 -3.53 10.19 10.98
N MET A 203 -4.09 9.64 9.90
CA MET A 203 -5.49 9.90 9.50
C MET A 203 -6.49 9.53 10.60
N ARG A 204 -6.31 8.36 11.24
CA ARG A 204 -7.20 7.91 12.32
C ARG A 204 -7.15 8.83 13.52
N ASN A 205 -5.94 9.28 13.90
CA ASN A 205 -5.75 10.16 15.04
C ASN A 205 -6.40 11.53 14.78
N ALA A 206 -6.12 12.16 13.64
CA ALA A 206 -6.71 13.45 13.29
C ALA A 206 -8.24 13.39 13.16
N LYS A 207 -8.77 12.31 12.55
CA LYS A 207 -10.22 12.09 12.48
C LYS A 207 -10.83 11.84 13.87
N GLY A 208 -10.12 11.11 14.73
CA GLY A 208 -10.55 10.84 16.10
C GLY A 208 -10.68 12.12 16.92
N ASP A 209 -9.67 12.99 16.86
CA ASP A 209 -9.67 14.30 17.52
C ASP A 209 -10.83 15.19 17.03
N MET A 210 -11.01 15.31 15.72
CA MET A 210 -12.13 16.04 15.11
C MET A 210 -13.50 15.51 15.61
N ASN A 211 -13.68 14.19 15.63
CA ASN A 211 -14.94 13.58 16.07
C ASN A 211 -15.21 13.80 17.58
N VAL A 212 -14.16 13.83 18.41
CA VAL A 212 -14.28 14.12 19.86
C VAL A 212 -14.77 15.55 20.04
N LYS A 213 -14.13 16.52 19.38
CA LYS A 213 -14.53 17.93 19.42
C LYS A 213 -15.93 18.19 18.87
N GLU A 214 -16.29 17.49 17.79
CA GLU A 214 -17.64 17.56 17.22
C GLU A 214 -18.69 17.03 18.19
N LYS A 215 -18.39 15.94 18.91
CA LYS A 215 -19.28 15.38 19.93
C LYS A 215 -19.45 16.32 21.13
N GLU A 216 -18.35 16.91 21.63
CA GLU A 216 -18.37 17.88 22.73
C GLU A 216 -19.19 19.13 22.35
N TYR A 217 -18.95 19.70 21.17
CA TYR A 217 -19.71 20.85 20.66
C TYR A 217 -21.21 20.54 20.52
N ASN A 218 -21.56 19.41 19.90
CA ASN A 218 -22.96 19.04 19.70
C ASN A 218 -23.67 18.71 21.01
N GLY A 219 -22.97 18.10 21.97
CA GLY A 219 -23.49 17.82 23.32
C GLY A 219 -23.86 19.10 24.06
N LEU A 220 -22.91 20.03 24.20
CA LEU A 220 -23.14 21.30 24.88
C LEU A 220 -24.20 22.14 24.15
N LYS A 221 -24.21 22.13 22.82
CA LYS A 221 -25.23 22.83 22.03
C LYS A 221 -26.63 22.30 22.34
N GLN A 222 -26.81 20.98 22.35
CA GLN A 222 -28.10 20.36 22.67
C GLN A 222 -28.53 20.67 24.13
N HIS A 223 -27.59 20.70 25.06
CA HIS A 223 -27.82 21.07 26.45
C HIS A 223 -28.27 22.54 26.56
N LEU A 224 -27.56 23.45 25.91
CA LEU A 224 -27.89 24.88 25.85
C LEU A 224 -29.25 25.14 25.21
N ASP A 225 -29.56 24.51 24.07
CA ASP A 225 -30.87 24.61 23.40
C ASP A 225 -32.01 24.18 24.36
N SER A 226 -31.79 23.13 25.16
CA SER A 226 -32.75 22.70 26.18
C SER A 226 -32.83 23.68 27.35
N PHE A 227 -31.72 24.33 27.71
CA PHE A 227 -31.66 25.29 28.81
C PHE A 227 -32.31 26.63 28.45
N GLU A 228 -32.25 27.04 27.19
CA GLU A 228 -33.01 28.19 26.69
C GLU A 228 -34.53 28.00 26.90
N VAL A 229 -35.04 26.77 26.74
CA VAL A 229 -36.44 26.44 27.07
C VAL A 229 -36.70 26.59 28.57
N VAL A 230 -35.76 26.14 29.43
CA VAL A 230 -35.86 26.32 30.89
C VAL A 230 -35.97 27.80 31.25
N LEU A 231 -35.13 28.67 30.68
CA LEU A 231 -35.19 30.12 30.89
C LEU A 231 -36.51 30.73 30.41
N GLN A 232 -37.04 30.28 29.28
CA GLN A 232 -38.36 30.71 28.79
C GLN A 232 -39.47 30.30 29.76
N VAL A 233 -39.44 29.08 30.29
CA VAL A 233 -40.39 28.61 31.29
C VAL A 233 -40.28 29.43 32.58
N MET A 234 -39.06 29.67 33.10
CA MET A 234 -38.83 30.52 34.28
C MET A 234 -39.43 31.92 34.10
N SER A 235 -39.29 32.51 32.91
CA SER A 235 -39.89 33.82 32.59
C SER A 235 -41.43 33.82 32.69
N ARG A 236 -42.08 32.70 32.36
CA ARG A 236 -43.54 32.54 32.50
C ARG A 236 -43.99 32.41 33.94
N PHE A 237 -43.21 31.73 34.79
CA PHE A 237 -43.47 31.71 36.24
C PHE A 237 -43.43 33.12 36.82
N LYS A 238 -42.43 33.92 36.44
CA LYS A 238 -42.31 35.32 36.87
C LYS A 238 -43.47 36.19 36.43
N THR A 239 -43.98 35.99 35.21
CA THR A 239 -45.09 36.78 34.65
C THR A 239 -46.48 36.17 34.94
N SER A 240 -46.55 35.06 35.66
CA SER A 240 -47.79 34.30 35.91
C SER A 240 -48.53 33.87 34.64
N THR A 241 -47.80 33.54 33.56
CA THR A 241 -48.33 33.13 32.24
C THR A 241 -48.07 31.66 31.90
N ILE A 242 -47.98 30.80 32.93
CA ILE A 242 -47.68 29.38 32.80
C ILE A 242 -48.74 28.66 31.95
N ILE A 243 -48.30 27.78 31.04
CA ILE A 243 -49.19 26.91 30.26
C ILE A 243 -49.37 25.57 31.00
N PRO A 244 -50.55 25.27 31.58
CA PRO A 244 -50.69 24.09 32.44
C PRO A 244 -50.39 22.77 31.73
N ALA A 245 -49.53 21.93 32.31
CA ALA A 245 -49.29 20.56 31.85
C ALA A 245 -50.47 19.62 32.20
N GLN A 246 -50.86 18.74 31.27
CA GLN A 246 -52.03 17.86 31.42
C GLN A 246 -51.80 16.63 32.33
N SER A 247 -50.54 16.26 32.60
CA SER A 247 -50.20 15.09 33.41
C SER A 247 -48.91 15.34 34.19
N HIS A 248 -49.04 15.65 35.48
CA HIS A 248 -47.91 15.85 36.37
C HIS A 248 -47.87 14.71 37.39
N THR A 249 -46.96 13.75 37.20
CA THR A 249 -46.97 12.49 37.96
C THR A 249 -45.99 12.44 39.13
N SER A 250 -45.05 13.40 39.24
CA SER A 250 -44.07 13.46 40.32
C SER A 250 -44.28 14.67 41.24
N PRO A 251 -44.31 14.48 42.58
CA PRO A 251 -44.40 15.59 43.54
C PRO A 251 -43.09 16.39 43.55
N CYS A 252 -43.22 17.72 43.52
CA CYS A 252 -42.09 18.64 43.56
C CYS A 252 -42.42 19.82 44.47
N SER A 253 -41.59 20.02 45.48
CA SER A 253 -41.75 21.03 46.54
C SER A 253 -41.12 22.39 46.18
N ALA A 254 -40.53 22.52 44.98
CA ALA A 254 -39.95 23.77 44.52
C ALA A 254 -41.02 24.84 44.26
N GLU A 255 -40.71 26.09 44.60
CA GLU A 255 -41.56 27.26 44.36
C GLU A 255 -41.88 27.39 42.86
N TRP A 256 -40.85 27.28 42.02
CA TRP A 256 -40.97 27.20 40.57
C TRP A 256 -40.76 25.75 40.12
N CYS A 257 -41.80 24.93 40.25
CA CYS A 257 -41.82 23.60 39.65
C CYS A 257 -41.98 23.74 38.12
N LEU A 258 -40.87 23.81 37.40
CA LEU A 258 -40.80 24.13 35.97
C LEU A 258 -41.64 23.19 35.08
N PHE A 259 -41.79 21.92 35.48
CA PHE A 259 -42.61 20.96 34.76
C PHE A 259 -44.12 21.31 34.74
N ARG A 260 -44.59 22.23 35.61
CA ARG A 260 -46.00 22.67 35.58
C ARG A 260 -46.32 23.42 34.28
N ASP A 261 -45.30 23.92 33.60
CA ASP A 261 -45.42 24.44 32.23
C ASP A 261 -45.26 23.32 31.19
N ASN A 262 -46.23 23.19 30.30
CA ASN A 262 -46.27 22.20 29.22
C ASN A 262 -45.09 22.33 28.23
N GLU A 263 -44.44 23.50 28.14
CA GLU A 263 -43.28 23.69 27.24
C GLU A 263 -42.02 23.03 27.77
N MET A 264 -41.95 22.71 29.07
CA MET A 264 -40.81 22.00 29.65
C MET A 264 -40.54 20.66 28.93
N LYS A 265 -41.55 20.04 28.31
CA LYS A 265 -41.38 18.82 27.48
C LYS A 265 -40.45 19.00 26.28
N LYS A 266 -40.21 20.24 25.84
CA LYS A 266 -39.29 20.56 24.74
C LYS A 266 -37.83 20.59 25.20
N ALA A 267 -37.58 20.74 26.50
CA ALA A 267 -36.25 20.72 27.11
C ALA A 267 -35.77 19.27 27.32
N GLY A 268 -35.54 18.53 26.22
CA GLY A 268 -35.37 17.08 26.22
C GLY A 268 -34.22 16.54 27.08
N VAL A 269 -33.21 17.37 27.38
CA VAL A 269 -32.10 17.01 28.27
C VAL A 269 -32.53 16.98 29.74
N PHE A 270 -33.40 17.90 30.16
CA PHE A 270 -33.82 18.07 31.55
C PHE A 270 -35.02 17.18 31.87
N LYS A 271 -34.77 16.04 32.50
CA LYS A 271 -35.80 15.06 32.90
C LYS A 271 -36.42 15.43 34.25
N SER A 272 -37.59 14.86 34.55
CA SER A 272 -38.26 15.03 35.85
C SER A 272 -37.59 14.20 36.96
N THR A 273 -36.27 14.26 37.07
CA THR A 273 -35.45 13.51 38.03
C THR A 273 -35.67 14.09 39.43
N PRO A 274 -36.21 13.32 40.39
CA PRO A 274 -36.40 13.79 41.76
C PRO A 274 -35.05 13.85 42.49
N LEU A 275 -34.88 14.87 43.33
CA LEU A 275 -33.72 15.08 44.18
C LEU A 275 -34.19 15.48 45.58
N ARG A 276 -33.60 14.88 46.62
CA ARG A 276 -33.89 15.22 48.01
C ARG A 276 -32.91 16.27 48.53
N CYS A 277 -33.43 17.34 49.11
CA CYS A 277 -32.61 18.39 49.75
C CYS A 277 -31.97 17.86 51.04
N ALA A 278 -30.65 18.08 51.21
CA ALA A 278 -29.91 17.69 52.40
C ALA A 278 -30.41 18.39 53.68
N THR A 279 -30.67 19.70 53.60
CA THR A 279 -31.09 20.50 54.75
C THR A 279 -32.55 20.28 55.17
N CYS A 280 -33.50 20.28 54.23
CA CYS A 280 -34.93 20.23 54.56
C CYS A 280 -35.64 18.90 54.21
N SER A 281 -34.94 17.93 53.63
CA SER A 281 -35.48 16.62 53.22
C SER A 281 -36.63 16.64 52.20
N GLU A 282 -37.03 17.82 51.73
CA GLU A 282 -38.03 18.02 50.67
C GLU A 282 -37.51 17.51 49.33
N VAL A 283 -38.43 17.01 48.49
CA VAL A 283 -38.11 16.47 47.17
C VAL A 283 -38.49 17.48 46.10
N SER A 284 -37.55 17.82 45.23
CA SER A 284 -37.75 18.71 44.08
C SER A 284 -37.11 18.11 42.84
N HIS A 285 -37.54 18.50 41.64
CA HIS A 285 -36.83 18.08 40.43
C HIS A 285 -35.44 18.71 40.40
N ALA A 286 -34.43 17.99 39.92
CA ALA A 286 -33.05 18.47 39.84
C ALA A 286 -32.94 19.88 39.18
N VAL A 287 -33.56 20.07 38.01
CA VAL A 287 -33.60 21.36 37.31
C VAL A 287 -34.32 22.46 38.10
N CYS A 288 -35.32 22.10 38.92
CA CYS A 288 -36.05 23.04 39.79
C CYS A 288 -35.25 23.39 41.06
N SER A 289 -34.22 22.60 41.39
CA SER A 289 -33.29 22.82 42.50
C SER A 289 -32.02 23.58 42.09
N GLY A 290 -31.87 23.97 40.83
CA GLY A 290 -30.73 24.75 40.36
C GLY A 290 -29.64 23.96 39.61
N LEU A 291 -29.87 22.66 39.36
CA LEU A 291 -28.92 21.84 38.60
C LEU A 291 -29.14 22.07 37.10
N TRP A 292 -28.28 22.90 36.51
CA TRP A 292 -28.45 23.45 35.17
C TRP A 292 -27.27 23.17 34.23
N SER A 293 -26.07 22.92 34.76
CA SER A 293 -24.89 22.67 33.94
C SER A 293 -24.85 21.23 33.42
N GLU A 294 -24.02 20.95 32.40
CA GLU A 294 -23.78 19.57 31.94
C GLU A 294 -23.19 18.71 33.07
N ASP A 295 -22.24 19.27 33.82
CA ASP A 295 -21.53 18.57 34.90
C ASP A 295 -22.50 18.15 36.03
N ASP A 296 -23.48 18.99 36.37
CA ASP A 296 -24.53 18.65 37.35
C ASP A 296 -25.33 17.42 36.91
N TRP A 297 -25.68 17.36 35.63
CA TRP A 297 -26.50 16.30 35.06
C TRP A 297 -25.73 15.01 34.82
N GLU A 298 -24.44 15.10 34.52
CA GLU A 298 -23.56 13.95 34.49
C GLU A 298 -23.35 13.38 35.90
N LEU A 299 -23.15 14.24 36.91
CA LEU A 299 -23.00 13.82 38.30
C LEU A 299 -24.24 13.08 38.82
N LEU A 300 -25.44 13.61 38.55
CA LEU A 300 -26.72 12.98 38.90
C LEU A 300 -26.88 11.56 38.36
N SER A 301 -26.25 11.24 37.23
CA SER A 301 -26.32 9.91 36.63
C SER A 301 -25.44 8.89 37.36
N GLN A 302 -24.47 9.35 38.16
CA GLN A 302 -23.48 8.52 38.83
C GLN A 302 -23.75 8.39 40.33
N VAL A 303 -24.11 9.49 40.99
CA VAL A 303 -24.28 9.58 42.44
C VAL A 303 -25.42 10.55 42.75
N GLU A 304 -26.20 10.30 43.82
CA GLU A 304 -27.10 11.31 44.38
C GLU A 304 -26.28 12.41 45.05
N PRO A 305 -26.25 13.65 44.51
CA PRO A 305 -25.39 14.69 45.06
C PRO A 305 -25.98 15.24 46.36
N ASP A 306 -25.11 15.48 47.35
CA ASP A 306 -25.47 16.12 48.61
C ASP A 306 -25.67 17.63 48.36
N MET A 307 -26.93 18.02 48.13
CA MET A 307 -27.28 19.35 47.62
C MET A 307 -28.45 19.96 48.40
N ASP A 308 -28.38 21.28 48.57
CA ASP A 308 -29.44 22.07 49.15
C ASP A 308 -30.35 22.66 48.07
N CYS A 309 -31.66 22.64 48.30
CA CYS A 309 -32.61 23.29 47.39
C CYS A 309 -32.42 24.81 47.37
N LEU A 310 -32.79 25.47 46.27
CA LEU A 310 -32.67 26.93 46.10
C LEU A 310 -33.20 27.73 47.29
N ARG A 311 -34.29 27.27 47.92
CA ARG A 311 -34.86 27.89 49.12
C ARG A 311 -33.94 27.80 50.34
N CYS A 312 -33.30 26.66 50.58
CA CYS A 312 -32.32 26.47 51.66
C CYS A 312 -31.05 27.27 51.40
N CYS A 313 -30.70 27.49 50.13
CA CYS A 313 -29.64 28.40 49.72
C CYS A 313 -30.04 29.90 49.76
N GLY A 314 -31.24 30.24 50.23
CA GLY A 314 -31.72 31.62 50.33
C GLY A 314 -32.07 32.28 49.00
N ARG A 315 -32.12 31.54 47.89
CA ARG A 315 -32.43 32.06 46.54
C ARG A 315 -33.94 32.09 46.31
N LYS A 316 -34.46 33.23 45.82
CA LYS A 316 -35.89 33.44 45.53
C LYS A 316 -36.11 34.33 44.30
N GLY A 317 -37.20 34.08 43.56
CA GLY A 317 -37.69 34.95 42.49
C GLY A 317 -36.61 35.37 41.49
N ALA A 318 -36.36 36.68 41.37
CA ALA A 318 -35.41 37.25 40.42
C ALA A 318 -33.95 36.75 40.58
N MET A 319 -33.53 36.39 41.80
CA MET A 319 -32.18 35.84 42.03
C MET A 319 -31.97 34.50 41.32
N ILE A 320 -33.01 33.67 41.26
CA ILE A 320 -32.94 32.35 40.59
C ILE A 320 -32.76 32.55 39.07
N GLU A 321 -33.45 33.53 38.49
CA GLU A 321 -33.30 33.85 37.06
C GLU A 321 -31.92 34.44 36.75
N GLU A 322 -31.38 35.29 37.63
CA GLU A 322 -30.02 35.84 37.48
C GLU A 322 -28.96 34.74 37.53
N ASP A 323 -29.07 33.81 38.49
CA ASP A 323 -28.19 32.64 38.59
C ASP A 323 -28.30 31.77 37.31
N ALA A 324 -29.52 31.54 36.81
CA ALA A 324 -29.74 30.76 35.58
C ALA A 324 -29.13 31.44 34.34
N ARG A 325 -29.30 32.76 34.20
CA ARG A 325 -28.69 33.55 33.11
C ARG A 325 -27.17 33.61 33.20
N LYS A 326 -26.60 33.53 34.40
CA LYS A 326 -25.16 33.40 34.58
C LYS A 326 -24.66 32.07 34.00
N VAL A 327 -25.32 30.97 34.34
CA VAL A 327 -24.99 29.63 33.80
C VAL A 327 -25.18 29.58 32.28
N GLU A 328 -26.23 30.22 31.74
CA GLU A 328 -26.43 30.35 30.28
C GLU A 328 -25.22 31.01 29.60
N ARG A 329 -24.72 32.11 30.18
CA ARG A 329 -23.61 32.87 29.62
C ARG A 329 -22.32 32.06 29.62
N GLU A 330 -22.03 31.38 30.72
CA GLU A 330 -20.88 30.48 30.85
C GLU A 330 -20.94 29.34 29.81
N MET A 331 -22.12 28.75 29.59
CA MET A 331 -22.32 27.72 28.56
C MET A 331 -22.14 28.28 27.14
N ARG A 332 -22.63 29.49 26.85
CA ARG A 332 -22.42 30.15 25.54
C ARG A 332 -20.94 30.43 25.27
N GLU A 333 -20.22 30.92 26.28
CA GLU A 333 -18.78 31.17 26.17
C GLU A 333 -18.00 29.87 25.91
N LYS A 334 -18.33 28.80 26.65
CA LYS A 334 -17.75 27.46 26.42
C LYS A 334 -18.10 26.90 25.04
N LEU A 335 -19.31 27.13 24.55
CA LEU A 335 -19.75 26.68 23.22
C LEU A 335 -18.98 27.37 22.09
N GLU A 336 -18.73 28.68 22.20
CA GLU A 336 -17.91 29.41 21.23
C GLU A 336 -16.43 28.97 21.28
N GLU A 337 -15.92 28.59 22.46
CA GLU A 337 -14.59 27.98 22.56
C GLU A 337 -14.53 26.62 21.84
N LEU A 338 -15.45 25.71 22.16
CA LEU A 338 -15.53 24.39 21.51
C LEU A 338 -15.72 24.50 20.00
N LYS A 339 -16.47 25.51 19.54
CA LYS A 339 -16.63 25.78 18.11
C LYS A 339 -15.30 26.14 17.44
N ARG A 340 -14.51 27.03 18.06
CA ARG A 340 -13.18 27.41 17.55
C ARG A 340 -12.24 26.21 17.54
N GLU A 341 -12.23 25.40 18.60
CA GLU A 341 -11.44 24.17 18.66
C GLU A 341 -11.83 23.16 17.56
N LEU A 342 -13.14 22.99 17.32
CA LEU A 342 -13.67 22.13 16.27
C LEU A 342 -13.25 22.62 14.87
N GLU A 343 -13.37 23.92 14.59
CA GLU A 343 -12.95 24.51 13.32
C GLU A 343 -11.45 24.27 13.06
N VAL A 344 -10.60 24.43 14.09
CA VAL A 344 -9.16 24.12 14.00
C VAL A 344 -8.92 22.63 13.73
N ALA A 345 -9.62 21.73 14.42
CA ALA A 345 -9.49 20.29 14.22
C ALA A 345 -9.94 19.85 12.82
N GLN A 346 -11.03 20.41 12.31
CA GLN A 346 -11.55 20.17 10.95
C GLN A 346 -10.54 20.64 9.90
N GLU A 347 -9.99 21.84 10.04
CA GLU A 347 -9.00 22.38 9.12
C GLU A 347 -7.70 21.56 9.15
N ASN A 348 -7.24 21.18 10.34
CA ASN A 348 -6.08 20.30 10.50
C ASN A 348 -6.29 18.94 9.80
N TYR A 349 -7.46 18.33 9.95
CA TYR A 349 -7.81 17.09 9.25
C TYR A 349 -7.87 17.28 7.73
N ARG A 350 -8.45 18.39 7.25
CA ARG A 350 -8.53 18.72 5.83
C ARG A 350 -7.15 18.87 5.19
N MET A 351 -6.26 19.65 5.80
CA MET A 351 -4.89 19.84 5.33
C MET A 351 -4.11 18.51 5.28
N LEU A 352 -4.27 17.66 6.29
CA LEU A 352 -3.66 16.33 6.32
C LEU A 352 -4.16 15.47 5.15
N MET A 353 -5.46 15.49 4.88
CA MET A 353 -6.07 14.70 3.80
C MET A 353 -5.60 15.15 2.42
N THR A 354 -5.45 16.46 2.18
CA THR A 354 -4.88 17.01 0.95
C THR A 354 -3.49 16.42 0.68
N ALA A 355 -2.59 16.43 1.68
CA ALA A 355 -1.27 15.85 1.54
C ALA A 355 -1.30 14.33 1.33
N VAL A 356 -2.07 13.59 2.14
CA VAL A 356 -2.13 12.12 2.10
C VAL A 356 -2.74 11.59 0.81
N ASN A 357 -3.72 12.30 0.25
CA ASN A 357 -4.36 11.94 -1.02
C ASN A 357 -3.50 12.28 -2.24
N GLY A 358 -2.40 13.02 -2.05
CA GLY A 358 -1.55 13.48 -3.14
C GLY A 358 -2.15 14.66 -3.92
N GLU A 359 -2.99 15.46 -3.26
CA GLU A 359 -3.63 16.66 -3.83
C GLU A 359 -2.86 17.94 -3.49
N GLY A 360 -1.62 17.80 -3.01
CA GLY A 360 -0.75 18.92 -2.65
C GLY A 360 0.02 19.47 -3.85
N GLU A 361 0.47 20.73 -3.71
CA GLU A 361 1.18 21.47 -4.75
C GLU A 361 2.53 20.82 -5.09
N LYS A 362 3.28 20.36 -4.09
CA LYS A 362 4.57 19.70 -4.33
C LYS A 362 4.40 18.36 -5.04
N ARG A 363 3.34 17.62 -4.71
CA ARG A 363 2.99 16.38 -5.41
C ARG A 363 2.67 16.65 -6.89
N GLU A 364 1.88 17.68 -7.17
CA GLU A 364 1.55 18.08 -8.55
C GLU A 364 2.78 18.49 -9.36
N GLU A 365 3.69 19.30 -8.77
CA GLU A 365 4.96 19.67 -9.42
C GLU A 365 5.82 18.45 -9.78
N LEU A 366 5.92 17.47 -8.87
CA LEU A 366 6.68 16.23 -9.12
C LEU A 366 6.05 15.40 -10.24
N GLU A 367 4.74 15.19 -10.20
CA GLU A 367 4.03 14.43 -11.23
C GLU A 367 4.12 15.10 -12.59
N LYS A 368 4.06 16.43 -12.63
CA LYS A 368 4.29 17.21 -13.84
C LYS A 368 5.71 17.01 -14.38
N ALA A 369 6.74 17.09 -13.53
CA ALA A 369 8.12 16.86 -13.95
C ALA A 369 8.34 15.43 -14.50
N TRP A 370 7.63 14.43 -13.96
CA TRP A 370 7.62 13.09 -14.52
C TRP A 370 6.87 13.00 -15.86
N GLY A 371 5.74 13.69 -15.98
CA GLY A 371 4.99 13.82 -17.23
C GLY A 371 5.81 14.47 -18.35
N ASP A 372 6.59 15.51 -18.03
CA ASP A 372 7.52 16.17 -18.95
C ASP A 372 8.64 15.23 -19.42
N CYS A 373 9.01 14.24 -18.60
CA CYS A 373 9.93 13.14 -18.97
C CYS A 373 9.23 12.01 -19.77
N GLY A 374 7.93 12.14 -20.05
CA GLY A 374 7.13 11.16 -20.77
C GLY A 374 6.81 9.90 -19.96
N ALA A 375 6.61 10.06 -18.64
CA ALA A 375 6.28 9.00 -17.71
C ALA A 375 5.09 9.39 -16.82
N ASP A 376 3.97 8.69 -17.00
CA ASP A 376 2.78 8.85 -16.17
C ASP A 376 2.61 7.66 -15.23
N MET A 377 2.17 7.92 -14.00
CA MET A 377 1.80 6.86 -13.07
C MET A 377 0.50 6.22 -13.52
N SER A 378 0.45 4.88 -13.51
CA SER A 378 -0.80 4.18 -13.82
C SER A 378 -1.85 4.48 -12.75
N ALA A 379 -3.05 4.89 -13.17
CA ALA A 379 -4.14 5.22 -12.25
C ALA A 379 -4.52 4.05 -11.31
N TRP A 380 -4.38 2.81 -11.80
CA TRP A 380 -4.74 1.59 -11.07
C TRP A 380 -3.66 1.08 -10.11
N GLN A 381 -2.41 1.02 -10.54
CA GLN A 381 -1.33 0.47 -9.72
C GLN A 381 -0.58 1.55 -8.93
N GLN A 382 -0.82 2.83 -9.26
CA GLN A 382 -0.13 3.97 -8.67
C GLN A 382 1.40 3.80 -8.75
N ASN A 383 1.88 3.27 -9.88
CA ASN A 383 3.26 2.92 -10.17
C ASN A 383 3.56 3.09 -11.67
N PHE A 384 4.84 3.12 -12.02
CA PHE A 384 5.34 3.23 -13.39
C PHE A 384 5.50 1.88 -14.10
N THR A 385 5.32 1.86 -15.42
CA THR A 385 5.67 0.70 -16.25
C THR A 385 7.19 0.56 -16.39
N GLY A 386 7.66 -0.56 -16.98
CA GLY A 386 9.08 -0.75 -17.28
C GLY A 386 9.64 0.36 -18.17
N ASN A 387 8.91 0.73 -19.22
CA ASN A 387 9.31 1.81 -20.13
C ASN A 387 9.40 3.17 -19.40
N HIS A 388 8.40 3.51 -18.58
CA HIS A 388 8.42 4.75 -17.79
C HIS A 388 9.61 4.77 -16.83
N THR A 389 9.88 3.64 -16.15
CA THR A 389 11.01 3.53 -15.23
C THR A 389 12.34 3.77 -15.94
N MET A 390 12.56 3.18 -17.13
CA MET A 390 13.79 3.36 -17.90
C MET A 390 13.99 4.80 -18.39
N LYS A 391 12.91 5.53 -18.70
CA LYS A 391 12.96 6.96 -19.02
C LYS A 391 13.35 7.79 -17.79
N LEU A 392 12.72 7.52 -16.65
CA LEU A 392 12.97 8.25 -15.41
C LEU A 392 14.36 7.97 -14.81
N LEU A 393 15.01 6.87 -15.17
CA LEU A 393 16.38 6.58 -14.78
C LEU A 393 17.45 7.24 -15.68
N GLN A 394 17.06 7.98 -16.73
CA GLN A 394 18.01 8.79 -17.48
C GLN A 394 18.50 9.96 -16.63
N GLU A 395 19.79 10.28 -16.70
CA GLU A 395 20.42 11.27 -15.84
C GLU A 395 19.76 12.65 -15.97
N GLU A 396 19.40 13.04 -17.19
CA GLU A 396 18.67 14.29 -17.47
C GLU A 396 17.29 14.31 -16.80
N ALA A 397 16.56 13.19 -16.83
CA ALA A 397 15.28 13.06 -16.16
C ALA A 397 15.45 13.13 -14.64
N VAL A 398 16.41 12.38 -14.07
CA VAL A 398 16.72 12.43 -12.63
C VAL A 398 17.01 13.86 -12.19
N ASN A 399 17.86 14.57 -12.94
CA ASN A 399 18.19 15.97 -12.67
C ASN A 399 16.95 16.86 -12.67
N HIS A 400 16.06 16.66 -13.64
CA HIS A 400 14.86 17.47 -13.79
C HIS A 400 13.89 17.28 -12.61
N TYR A 401 13.38 16.07 -12.37
CA TYR A 401 12.37 15.89 -11.33
C TYR A 401 12.91 16.00 -9.89
N THR A 402 14.21 15.81 -9.65
CA THR A 402 14.79 16.04 -8.30
C THR A 402 14.97 17.53 -7.99
N SER A 403 15.08 18.38 -9.02
CA SER A 403 15.18 19.84 -8.87
C SER A 403 13.92 20.52 -8.32
N VAL A 404 12.78 19.80 -8.35
CA VAL A 404 11.51 20.22 -7.74
C VAL A 404 11.62 20.35 -6.21
N PHE A 405 12.58 19.65 -5.61
CA PHE A 405 12.82 19.65 -4.18
C PHE A 405 13.93 20.62 -3.79
N PRO A 406 13.89 21.17 -2.55
CA PRO A 406 15.00 21.93 -2.00
C PRO A 406 16.30 21.10 -1.99
N PRO A 407 17.47 21.73 -2.22
CA PRO A 407 18.74 21.02 -2.21
C PRO A 407 19.11 20.61 -0.78
N THR A 408 18.98 19.32 -0.48
CA THR A 408 19.39 18.69 0.78
C THR A 408 20.35 17.54 0.51
N ASP A 409 21.12 17.12 1.53
CA ASP A 409 22.01 15.96 1.43
C ASP A 409 21.26 14.68 1.03
N GLU A 410 20.03 14.50 1.51
CA GLU A 410 19.18 13.38 1.13
C GLU A 410 18.84 13.41 -0.37
N ILE A 411 18.45 14.57 -0.92
CA ILE A 411 18.18 14.72 -2.35
C ILE A 411 19.43 14.45 -3.19
N LEU A 412 20.60 14.92 -2.76
CA LEU A 412 21.87 14.63 -3.44
C LEU A 412 22.12 13.11 -3.52
N HIS A 413 21.89 12.38 -2.42
CA HIS A 413 22.07 10.93 -2.39
C HIS A 413 21.00 10.15 -3.18
N VAL A 414 19.73 10.57 -3.13
CA VAL A 414 18.65 9.98 -3.95
C VAL A 414 18.96 10.12 -5.43
N LYS A 415 19.38 11.33 -5.85
CA LYS A 415 19.79 11.64 -7.21
C LYS A 415 20.94 10.73 -7.65
N ALA A 416 22.01 10.66 -6.87
CA ALA A 416 23.17 9.82 -7.18
C ALA A 416 22.80 8.32 -7.24
N PHE A 417 21.94 7.85 -6.33
CA PHE A 417 21.39 6.50 -6.35
C PHE A 417 20.61 6.19 -7.65
N LEU A 418 19.70 7.06 -8.06
CA LEU A 418 18.88 6.88 -9.28
C LEU A 418 19.72 6.93 -10.55
N ILE A 419 20.69 7.85 -10.65
CA ILE A 419 21.63 7.92 -11.77
C ILE A 419 22.46 6.64 -11.84
N CYS A 420 22.98 6.16 -10.70
CA CYS A 420 23.75 4.92 -10.65
C CYS A 420 22.91 3.72 -11.08
N LEU A 421 21.67 3.63 -10.61
CA LEU A 421 20.72 2.59 -11.03
C LEU A 421 20.41 2.66 -12.53
N GLY A 422 20.34 3.86 -13.11
CA GLY A 422 20.23 4.06 -14.56
C GLY A 422 21.45 3.55 -15.34
N LYS A 423 22.67 3.72 -14.81
CA LYS A 423 23.89 3.14 -15.39
C LYS A 423 23.88 1.62 -15.34
N ILE A 424 23.49 1.03 -14.20
CA ILE A 424 23.27 -0.42 -14.06
C ILE A 424 22.25 -0.91 -15.10
N ALA A 425 21.16 -0.18 -15.28
CA ALA A 425 20.12 -0.53 -16.25
C ALA A 425 20.63 -0.51 -17.70
N LYS A 426 21.55 0.39 -18.05
CA LYS A 426 22.18 0.45 -19.38
C LYS A 426 23.08 -0.76 -19.68
N LEU A 427 23.62 -1.42 -18.65
CA LEU A 427 24.37 -2.67 -18.79
C LEU A 427 23.48 -3.91 -18.97
N CYS A 428 22.16 -3.78 -18.78
CA CYS A 428 21.19 -4.87 -18.94
C CYS A 428 20.83 -5.11 -20.42
N LEU A 429 21.80 -5.57 -21.21
CA LEU A 429 21.65 -5.74 -22.65
C LEU A 429 21.35 -7.19 -23.05
N PRO A 430 20.60 -7.42 -24.14
CA PRO A 430 20.25 -8.76 -24.62
C PRO A 430 21.41 -9.43 -25.37
N ARG A 431 22.62 -9.39 -24.79
CA ARG A 431 23.85 -9.97 -25.36
C ARG A 431 24.77 -10.53 -24.28
N SER A 432 25.85 -11.15 -24.73
CA SER A 432 26.96 -11.47 -23.85
C SER A 432 27.68 -10.20 -23.41
N MET A 433 28.19 -10.22 -22.19
CA MET A 433 28.91 -9.13 -21.55
C MET A 433 30.40 -9.45 -21.48
N THR A 434 31.23 -8.43 -21.59
CA THR A 434 32.68 -8.57 -21.36
C THR A 434 33.00 -8.58 -19.88
N ASP A 435 34.22 -8.99 -19.52
CA ASP A 435 34.64 -9.01 -18.11
C ASP A 435 34.74 -7.58 -17.56
N GLU A 436 35.13 -6.61 -18.38
CA GLU A 436 35.17 -5.20 -18.01
C GLU A 436 33.77 -4.65 -17.68
N GLU A 437 32.74 -5.04 -18.43
CA GLU A 437 31.35 -4.65 -18.14
C GLU A 437 30.83 -5.30 -16.84
N ILE A 438 31.29 -6.50 -16.53
CA ILE A 438 30.95 -7.19 -15.27
C ILE A 438 31.65 -6.49 -14.09
N ASP A 439 32.89 -6.06 -14.25
CA ASP A 439 33.62 -5.32 -13.23
C ASP A 439 33.05 -3.89 -13.05
N GLU A 440 32.61 -3.24 -14.13
CA GLU A 440 31.87 -1.99 -14.06
C GLU A 440 30.56 -2.15 -13.26
N MET A 441 29.80 -3.22 -13.53
CA MET A 441 28.60 -3.56 -12.74
C MET A 441 28.94 -3.71 -11.25
N ASP A 442 30.06 -4.38 -10.93
CA ASP A 442 30.50 -4.60 -9.55
C ASP A 442 30.75 -3.27 -8.82
N ALA A 443 31.47 -2.36 -9.45
CA ALA A 443 31.74 -1.03 -8.91
C ALA A 443 30.46 -0.18 -8.76
N LEU A 444 29.55 -0.23 -9.74
CA LEU A 444 28.28 0.51 -9.69
C LEU A 444 27.39 0.03 -8.53
N LEU A 445 27.37 -1.27 -8.23
CA LEU A 445 26.60 -1.81 -7.11
C LEU A 445 27.07 -1.27 -5.75
N ASP A 446 28.39 -1.10 -5.57
CA ASP A 446 28.94 -0.50 -4.35
C ASP A 446 28.59 0.99 -4.23
N VAL A 447 28.71 1.75 -5.33
CA VAL A 447 28.32 3.17 -5.36
C VAL A 447 26.83 3.35 -5.08
N MET A 448 25.98 2.51 -5.71
CA MET A 448 24.54 2.52 -5.49
C MET A 448 24.20 2.24 -4.02
N LEU A 449 24.80 1.20 -3.41
CA LEU A 449 24.57 0.84 -2.02
C LEU A 449 25.07 1.93 -1.05
N HIS A 450 26.20 2.55 -1.35
CA HIS A 450 26.74 3.66 -0.55
C HIS A 450 25.72 4.80 -0.44
N HIS A 451 25.16 5.27 -1.56
CA HIS A 451 24.17 6.33 -1.57
C HIS A 451 22.86 5.90 -0.92
N LEU A 452 22.38 4.69 -1.22
CA LEU A 452 21.16 4.16 -0.63
C LEU A 452 21.20 4.12 0.90
N LYS A 453 22.36 3.81 1.49
CA LYS A 453 22.55 3.84 2.95
C LYS A 453 22.39 5.23 3.56
N GLN A 454 22.66 6.31 2.82
CA GLN A 454 22.63 7.66 3.38
C GLN A 454 21.21 8.16 3.66
N PHE A 455 20.24 7.80 2.81
CA PHE A 455 18.86 8.29 2.94
C PHE A 455 17.83 7.18 3.26
N GLN A 456 18.18 5.89 3.13
CA GLN A 456 17.27 4.76 3.39
C GLN A 456 17.82 3.75 4.41
N SER A 457 18.71 4.17 5.32
CA SER A 457 19.36 3.26 6.30
C SER A 457 18.36 2.42 7.11
N GLN A 458 17.19 2.99 7.43
CA GLN A 458 16.15 2.37 8.26
C GLN A 458 15.16 1.50 7.46
N GLU A 459 15.22 1.51 6.14
CA GLU A 459 14.38 0.65 5.32
C GLU A 459 14.88 -0.79 5.32
N ASN A 460 13.96 -1.70 5.00
CA ASN A 460 14.27 -3.12 4.89
C ASN A 460 14.77 -3.46 3.48
N MET A 461 15.75 -4.36 3.43
CA MET A 461 16.21 -5.00 2.21
C MET A 461 15.08 -5.81 1.58
N THR A 462 14.72 -5.49 0.33
CA THR A 462 13.77 -6.28 -0.46
C THR A 462 14.47 -7.47 -1.11
N PRO A 463 13.75 -8.56 -1.45
CA PRO A 463 14.34 -9.68 -2.18
C PRO A 463 14.99 -9.24 -3.51
N LYS A 464 14.38 -8.28 -4.21
CA LYS A 464 14.91 -7.71 -5.46
C LYS A 464 16.25 -7.00 -5.27
N LEU A 465 16.36 -6.14 -4.26
CA LEU A 465 17.63 -5.46 -3.95
C LEU A 465 18.70 -6.45 -3.49
N HIS A 466 18.34 -7.44 -2.67
CA HIS A 466 19.26 -8.48 -2.26
C HIS A 466 19.78 -9.32 -3.44
N LEU A 467 18.90 -9.72 -4.36
CA LEU A 467 19.31 -10.43 -5.59
C LEU A 467 20.25 -9.59 -6.43
N LEU A 468 19.97 -8.29 -6.59
CA LEU A 468 20.82 -7.36 -7.30
C LEU A 468 22.23 -7.28 -6.69
N LEU A 469 22.32 -7.19 -5.36
CA LEU A 469 23.60 -7.02 -4.66
C LEU A 469 24.43 -8.31 -4.57
N GLU A 470 23.80 -9.47 -4.40
CA GLU A 470 24.51 -10.72 -4.07
C GLU A 470 24.51 -11.78 -5.17
N HIS A 471 23.54 -11.75 -6.09
CA HIS A 471 23.27 -12.90 -6.98
C HIS A 471 23.33 -12.57 -8.46
N VAL A 472 23.14 -11.30 -8.85
CA VAL A 472 23.31 -10.86 -10.24
C VAL A 472 24.76 -11.04 -10.71
N LEU A 473 25.75 -10.61 -9.93
CA LEU A 473 27.16 -10.76 -10.32
C LEU A 473 27.62 -12.23 -10.43
N PRO A 474 27.35 -13.13 -9.46
CA PRO A 474 27.64 -14.55 -9.64
C PRO A 474 26.97 -15.16 -10.87
N PHE A 475 25.74 -14.74 -11.17
CA PHE A 475 25.04 -15.17 -12.38
C PHE A 475 25.75 -14.67 -13.65
N MET A 476 26.10 -13.38 -13.72
CA MET A 476 26.82 -12.77 -14.84
C MET A 476 28.20 -13.40 -15.04
N ARG A 477 28.96 -13.64 -13.98
CA ARG A 477 30.28 -14.29 -14.07
C ARG A 477 30.19 -15.70 -14.64
N ARG A 478 29.12 -16.44 -14.30
CA ARG A 478 28.87 -17.80 -14.80
C ARG A 478 28.39 -17.82 -16.25
N HIS A 479 27.39 -17.00 -16.58
CA HIS A 479 26.66 -17.09 -17.85
C HIS A 479 27.07 -16.02 -18.87
N LYS A 480 27.95 -15.09 -18.46
CA LYS A 480 28.40 -13.92 -19.24
C LYS A 480 27.25 -13.09 -19.80
N THR A 481 26.13 -13.03 -19.07
CA THR A 481 24.97 -12.21 -19.40
C THR A 481 24.06 -12.03 -18.19
N TRP A 482 23.23 -10.99 -18.22
CA TRP A 482 22.09 -10.84 -17.31
C TRP A 482 20.77 -10.81 -18.08
N ALA A 483 20.72 -10.21 -19.27
CA ALA A 483 19.48 -9.96 -19.98
C ALA A 483 19.37 -10.61 -21.37
N LYS A 484 20.34 -11.43 -21.82
CA LYS A 484 20.27 -12.14 -23.11
C LYS A 484 19.05 -13.07 -23.22
N THR A 485 18.60 -13.66 -22.13
CA THR A 485 17.33 -14.39 -22.06
C THR A 485 16.58 -13.90 -20.83
N SER A 486 15.86 -12.79 -20.98
CA SER A 486 15.13 -12.17 -19.87
C SER A 486 13.63 -12.16 -20.10
N GLU A 487 12.91 -11.78 -19.07
CA GLU A 487 11.47 -11.58 -19.09
C GLU A 487 11.02 -10.40 -19.99
N GLN A 488 11.95 -9.57 -20.47
CA GLN A 488 11.62 -8.44 -21.35
C GLN A 488 10.92 -8.88 -22.65
N GLY A 489 11.26 -10.08 -23.14
CA GLY A 489 10.56 -10.65 -24.28
C GLY A 489 9.07 -10.89 -24.00
N LEU A 490 8.74 -11.37 -22.79
CA LEU A 490 7.35 -11.57 -22.38
C LEU A 490 6.58 -10.26 -22.33
N GLU A 491 7.17 -9.17 -21.82
CA GLU A 491 6.55 -7.84 -21.82
C GLU A 491 6.15 -7.38 -23.23
N ALA A 492 7.03 -7.59 -24.21
CA ALA A 492 6.72 -7.31 -25.60
C ALA A 492 5.59 -8.22 -26.14
N LEU A 493 5.56 -9.49 -25.73
CA LEU A 493 4.49 -10.43 -26.05
C LEU A 493 3.14 -10.00 -25.43
N HIS A 494 3.11 -9.53 -24.18
CA HIS A 494 1.89 -9.02 -23.54
C HIS A 494 1.23 -7.90 -24.35
N ALA A 495 2.03 -6.98 -24.87
CA ALA A 495 1.53 -5.91 -25.75
C ALA A 495 0.92 -6.45 -27.06
N ILE A 496 1.41 -7.58 -27.59
CA ILE A 496 0.82 -8.25 -28.75
C ILE A 496 -0.48 -8.95 -28.36
N VAL A 497 -0.49 -9.71 -27.26
CA VAL A 497 -1.69 -10.40 -26.75
C VAL A 497 -2.84 -9.43 -26.55
N ASN A 498 -2.59 -8.28 -25.91
CA ASN A 498 -3.61 -7.23 -25.72
C ASN A 498 -4.18 -6.70 -27.04
N ARG A 499 -3.34 -6.54 -28.08
CA ARG A 499 -3.79 -6.16 -29.42
C ARG A 499 -4.64 -7.24 -30.07
N LEU A 500 -4.26 -8.51 -29.92
CA LEU A 500 -5.02 -9.65 -30.45
C LEU A 500 -6.35 -9.84 -29.73
N LEU A 501 -6.40 -9.70 -28.40
CA LEU A 501 -7.65 -9.71 -27.63
C LEU A 501 -8.62 -8.64 -28.11
N ASN A 502 -8.12 -7.43 -28.40
CA ASN A 502 -8.92 -6.37 -28.99
C ASN A 502 -9.37 -6.69 -30.42
N LYS A 503 -8.52 -7.29 -31.25
CA LYS A 503 -8.86 -7.73 -32.62
C LYS A 503 -9.98 -8.77 -32.61
N TYR A 504 -9.92 -9.74 -31.70
CA TYR A 504 -10.89 -10.81 -31.57
C TYR A 504 -11.98 -10.51 -30.53
N ARG A 505 -12.22 -9.25 -30.18
CA ARG A 505 -13.20 -8.86 -29.14
C ARG A 505 -14.64 -9.23 -29.46
N CYS A 506 -14.95 -9.44 -30.74
CA CYS A 506 -16.29 -9.81 -31.21
C CYS A 506 -16.58 -11.31 -31.01
N THR A 507 -15.55 -12.14 -30.78
CA THR A 507 -15.71 -13.56 -30.48
C THR A 507 -16.24 -13.71 -29.05
N ARG A 508 -17.54 -14.03 -28.92
CA ARG A 508 -18.22 -14.10 -27.61
C ARG A 508 -17.77 -15.29 -26.77
N ASN A 509 -17.46 -16.42 -27.40
CA ASN A 509 -16.92 -17.58 -26.72
C ASN A 509 -15.45 -17.29 -26.33
N LYS A 510 -15.15 -17.35 -25.03
CA LYS A 510 -13.83 -17.03 -24.49
C LYS A 510 -12.77 -18.04 -24.88
N GLU A 511 -13.11 -19.32 -24.90
CA GLU A 511 -12.20 -20.39 -25.32
C GLU A 511 -11.80 -20.19 -26.79
N GLU A 512 -12.79 -19.96 -27.67
CA GLU A 512 -12.55 -19.70 -29.08
C GLU A 512 -11.74 -18.41 -29.31
N GLN A 513 -12.04 -17.34 -28.56
CA GLN A 513 -11.27 -16.10 -28.60
C GLN A 513 -9.80 -16.37 -28.24
N MET A 514 -9.56 -17.13 -27.18
CA MET A 514 -8.20 -17.47 -26.74
C MET A 514 -7.49 -18.39 -27.74
N SER A 515 -8.18 -19.35 -28.35
CA SER A 515 -7.63 -20.16 -29.44
C SER A 515 -7.20 -19.29 -30.63
N GLN A 516 -8.02 -18.32 -31.04
CA GLN A 516 -7.68 -17.40 -32.13
C GLN A 516 -6.44 -16.54 -31.80
N VAL A 517 -6.35 -16.06 -30.55
CA VAL A 517 -5.17 -15.34 -30.06
C VAL A 517 -3.93 -16.25 -30.09
N PHE A 518 -4.01 -17.45 -29.50
CA PHE A 518 -2.89 -18.38 -29.42
C PHE A 518 -2.41 -18.81 -30.82
N CYS A 519 -3.33 -19.17 -31.72
CA CYS A 519 -3.02 -19.45 -33.11
C CYS A 519 -2.32 -18.26 -33.77
N SER A 520 -2.78 -17.03 -33.56
CA SER A 520 -2.12 -15.85 -34.12
C SER A 520 -0.69 -15.66 -33.60
N LEU A 521 -0.44 -15.95 -32.32
CA LEU A 521 0.90 -15.91 -31.74
C LEU A 521 1.84 -16.95 -32.36
N LEU A 522 1.34 -18.16 -32.63
CA LEU A 522 2.13 -19.19 -33.33
C LEU A 522 2.56 -18.73 -34.74
N HIS A 523 1.72 -17.99 -35.45
CA HIS A 523 2.05 -17.46 -36.79
C HIS A 523 2.94 -16.21 -36.76
N LEU A 524 3.08 -15.55 -35.60
CA LEU A 524 3.96 -14.39 -35.46
C LEU A 524 5.44 -14.75 -35.35
N GLY A 525 5.76 -15.97 -34.91
CA GLY A 525 7.16 -16.38 -34.74
C GLY A 525 7.91 -16.49 -36.07
N TYR A 526 9.06 -15.81 -36.21
CA TYR A 526 9.94 -15.97 -37.38
C TYR A 526 10.56 -17.38 -37.51
N ILE A 527 10.39 -18.21 -36.47
CA ILE A 527 10.77 -19.62 -36.50
C ILE A 527 9.87 -20.41 -37.50
N ASN A 528 8.67 -19.91 -37.80
CA ASN A 528 7.73 -20.54 -38.74
C ASN A 528 7.77 -19.96 -40.16
N SER A 529 8.53 -18.89 -40.43
CA SER A 529 8.51 -18.21 -41.74
C SER A 529 9.50 -18.76 -42.78
N ASN A 530 10.21 -19.85 -42.48
CA ASN A 530 11.12 -20.53 -43.42
C ASN A 530 10.97 -22.06 -43.35
N PHE A 531 9.73 -22.54 -43.52
CA PHE A 531 9.46 -23.93 -43.90
C PHE A 531 8.67 -23.96 -45.21
#